data_AF-A0ABD1D1D6-F1
#
_entry.id   AF-A0ABD1D1D6-F1
#
_cell.length_a   1.000
_cell.length_b   1.000
_cell.length_c   1.000
_cell.angle_alpha   90.00
_cell.angle_beta   90.00
_cell.angle_gamma   90.00
#
_symmetry.space_group_name_H-M   'P 1'
#
loop_
_entity.id
_entity.type
_entity.pdbx_description
1 polymer ?
#
loop_
_entity_poly.entity_id
_entity_poly.type
_entity_poly.pdbx_seq_one_letter_code
_entity_poly.pdbx_strand_id
1 'polypeptide(L)'
;TNSFPGWQLIAAYAGFTTVGLSLYYLNCRENHRNEVEMRGARNVIYALLLAERDREYLKQLRRNRDEEAALMKDVKGWEVGTWYGEPVFKTLPKDKLVDPTFEEFYVHSASKDRANRKNVKMWA
;
A
#
# COMPACT_ATOMS: atom_id res chain seq x y z
N THR A 1 -52.98 -36.25 -23.25
CA THR A 1 -51.72 -35.92 -22.54
C THR A 1 -51.21 -34.62 -23.12
N ASN A 2 -51.53 -33.49 -22.49
CA ASN A 2 -51.27 -32.17 -23.08
C ASN A 2 -49.78 -31.81 -22.94
N SER A 3 -48.99 -32.16 -23.95
CA SER A 3 -47.62 -31.65 -24.10
C SER A 3 -47.68 -30.19 -24.52
N PHE A 4 -47.01 -29.32 -23.77
CA PHE A 4 -46.84 -27.91 -24.15
C PHE A 4 -46.15 -27.83 -25.53
N PRO A 5 -46.66 -27.03 -26.48
CA PRO A 5 -46.03 -26.86 -27.79
C PRO A 5 -44.64 -26.21 -27.65
N GLY A 6 -43.65 -26.68 -28.42
CA GLY A 6 -42.23 -26.34 -28.22
C GLY A 6 -41.88 -24.85 -28.30
N TRP A 7 -42.64 -24.05 -29.05
CA TRP A 7 -42.43 -22.60 -29.13
C TRP A 7 -42.71 -21.89 -27.79
N GLN A 8 -43.61 -22.42 -26.95
CA GLN A 8 -43.88 -21.85 -25.62
C GLN A 8 -42.70 -22.02 -24.68
N LEU A 9 -41.94 -23.11 -24.80
CA LEU A 9 -40.72 -23.33 -24.01
C LEU A 9 -39.63 -22.34 -24.39
N ILE A 10 -39.45 -22.07 -25.68
CA ILE A 10 -38.49 -21.07 -26.18
C ILE A 10 -38.91 -19.66 -25.71
N ALA A 11 -40.20 -19.33 -25.78
CA ALA A 11 -40.71 -18.05 -25.30
C ALA A 11 -40.54 -17.90 -23.78
N ALA A 12 -40.83 -18.95 -23.01
CA ALA A 12 -40.62 -18.96 -21.57
C ALA A 12 -39.13 -18.76 -21.21
N TYR A 13 -38.23 -19.49 -21.88
CA TYR A 13 -36.79 -19.36 -21.68
C TYR A 13 -36.29 -17.94 -22.00
N ALA A 14 -36.74 -17.34 -23.10
CA ALA A 14 -36.42 -15.95 -23.43
C ALA A 14 -36.97 -14.98 -22.37
N GLY A 15 -38.18 -15.22 -21.87
CA GLY A 15 -38.78 -14.43 -20.78
C GLY A 15 -37.97 -14.50 -19.48
N PHE A 16 -37.58 -15.70 -19.04
CA PHE A 16 -36.73 -15.86 -17.85
C PHE A 16 -35.34 -15.23 -18.05
N THR A 17 -34.76 -15.38 -19.23
CA THR A 17 -33.43 -14.81 -19.54
C THR A 17 -33.46 -13.28 -19.53
N THR A 18 -34.47 -12.66 -20.14
CA THR A 18 -34.60 -11.19 -20.17
C THR A 18 -34.84 -10.62 -18.77
N VAL A 19 -35.67 -11.26 -17.94
CA VAL A 19 -35.86 -10.88 -16.53
C VAL A 19 -34.56 -11.06 -15.75
N GLY A 20 -33.87 -12.19 -15.89
CA GLY A 20 -32.58 -12.44 -15.23
C GLY A 20 -31.52 -11.38 -15.57
N LEU A 21 -31.40 -11.03 -16.85
CA LEU A 21 -30.48 -9.97 -17.31
C LEU A 21 -30.85 -8.59 -16.75
N SER A 22 -32.15 -8.27 -16.66
CA SER A 22 -32.59 -7.00 -16.09
C SER A 22 -32.24 -6.86 -14.60
N LEU A 23 -32.46 -7.93 -13.81
CA LEU A 23 -32.09 -7.97 -12.40
C LEU A 23 -30.58 -7.92 -12.20
N TYR A 24 -29.83 -8.66 -13.03
CA TYR A 24 -28.37 -8.61 -13.04
C TYR A 24 -27.86 -7.20 -13.31
N TYR A 25 -28.41 -6.52 -14.33
CA TYR A 25 -28.05 -5.14 -14.66
C TYR A 25 -28.29 -4.17 -13.49
N LEU A 26 -29.43 -4.28 -12.79
CA LEU A 26 -29.72 -3.45 -11.62
C LEU A 26 -28.72 -3.69 -10.49
N ASN A 27 -28.38 -4.96 -10.22
CA ASN A 27 -27.36 -5.33 -9.23
C ASN A 27 -25.97 -4.81 -9.61
N CYS A 28 -25.57 -4.93 -10.87
CA CYS A 28 -24.28 -4.37 -11.35
C CYS A 28 -24.23 -2.86 -11.18
N ARG A 29 -25.33 -2.15 -11.46
CA ARG A 29 -25.42 -0.70 -11.28
C ARG A 29 -25.29 -0.30 -9.81
N GLU A 30 -25.91 -1.05 -8.91
CA GLU A 30 -25.80 -0.85 -7.46
C GLU A 30 -24.40 -1.15 -6.94
N ASN A 31 -23.81 -2.29 -7.31
CA ASN A 31 -22.45 -2.63 -6.90
C ASN A 31 -21.45 -1.58 -7.40
N HIS A 32 -21.59 -1.11 -8.64
CA HIS A 32 -20.75 -0.05 -9.18
C HIS A 32 -20.87 1.24 -8.37
N ARG A 33 -22.08 1.64 -7.98
CA ARG A 33 -22.30 2.81 -7.12
C ARG A 33 -21.60 2.65 -5.77
N ASN A 34 -21.73 1.48 -5.14
CA ASN A 34 -21.08 1.18 -3.85
C ASN A 34 -19.55 1.17 -3.96
N GLU A 35 -19.00 0.65 -5.06
CA GLU A 35 -17.56 0.70 -5.33
C GLU A 35 -17.05 2.13 -5.48
N VAL A 36 -17.79 2.99 -6.20
CA VAL A 36 -17.44 4.41 -6.35
C VAL A 36 -17.46 5.12 -5.01
N GLU A 37 -18.49 4.86 -4.19
CA GLU A 37 -18.59 5.41 -2.84
C GLU A 37 -17.41 4.96 -1.95
N MET A 38 -17.08 3.67 -1.94
CA MET A 38 -15.97 3.12 -1.16
C MET A 38 -14.60 3.68 -1.62
N ARG A 39 -14.40 3.87 -2.93
CA ARG A 39 -13.19 4.53 -3.46
C ARG A 39 -13.11 5.98 -3.00
N GLY A 40 -14.23 6.70 -3.00
CA GLY A 40 -14.32 8.05 -2.44
C GLY A 40 -13.92 8.08 -0.97
N ALA A 41 -14.51 7.20 -0.16
CA ALA A 41 -14.19 7.09 1.26
C ALA A 41 -12.70 6.75 1.50
N ARG A 42 -12.15 5.79 0.74
CA ARG A 42 -10.73 5.43 0.82
C ARG A 42 -9.83 6.61 0.45
N ASN A 43 -10.15 7.37 -0.59
CA ASN A 43 -9.33 8.51 -1.01
C ASN A 43 -9.23 9.60 0.08
N VAL A 44 -10.33 9.85 0.79
CA VAL A 44 -10.34 10.81 1.91
C VAL A 44 -9.44 10.35 3.05
N ILE A 45 -9.54 9.07 3.44
CA ILE A 45 -8.75 8.50 4.53
C ILE A 45 -7.27 8.33 4.13
N TYR A 46 -7.00 8.07 2.84
CA TYR A 46 -5.65 7.82 2.34
C TYR A 46 -4.69 8.97 2.64
N ALA A 47 -5.13 10.22 2.52
CA ALA A 47 -4.30 11.38 2.84
C ALA A 47 -3.87 11.41 4.32
N LEU A 48 -4.77 11.06 5.24
CA LEU A 48 -4.46 10.98 6.67
C LEU A 48 -3.50 9.84 6.97
N LEU A 49 -3.77 8.64 6.44
CA LEU A 49 -2.90 7.48 6.64
C LEU A 49 -1.50 7.70 6.04
N LEU A 50 -1.42 8.39 4.91
CA LEU A 50 -0.15 8.77 4.29
C LEU A 50 0.63 9.73 5.19
N ALA A 51 -0.03 10.76 5.72
CA ALA A 51 0.60 11.71 6.64
C ALA A 51 1.08 11.05 7.95
N GLU A 52 0.28 10.14 8.52
CA GLU A 52 0.67 9.37 9.71
C GLU A 52 1.87 8.46 9.43
N ARG A 53 1.84 7.75 8.31
CA ARG A 53 2.95 6.91 7.85
C ARG A 53 4.23 7.73 7.68
N ASP A 54 4.14 8.85 6.98
CA ASP A 54 5.29 9.70 6.68
C ASP A 54 5.86 10.33 7.97
N ARG A 55 5.01 10.68 8.94
CA ARG A 55 5.43 11.14 10.27
C ARG A 55 6.19 10.06 11.03
N GLU A 56 5.66 8.84 11.10
CA GLU A 56 6.33 7.74 11.81
C GLU A 56 7.64 7.33 11.11
N TYR A 57 7.66 7.38 9.78
CA TYR A 57 8.86 7.15 8.99
C TYR A 57 9.98 8.14 9.33
N LEU A 58 9.69 9.46 9.33
CA LEU A 58 10.68 10.48 9.67
C LEU A 58 11.14 10.40 11.14
N LYS A 59 10.24 10.05 12.06
CA LYS A 59 10.61 9.80 13.46
C LYS A 59 11.57 8.64 13.59
N GLN A 60 11.35 7.55 12.86
CA GLN A 60 12.24 6.40 12.89
C GLN A 60 13.62 6.75 12.31
N LEU A 61 13.66 7.48 11.19
CA LEU A 61 14.92 8.00 10.64
C LEU A 61 15.68 8.87 11.64
N ARG A 62 14.96 9.71 12.39
CA ARG A 62 15.57 10.55 13.41
C ARG A 62 16.17 9.72 14.55
N ARG A 63 15.47 8.68 15.02
CA ARG A 63 15.99 7.74 16.03
C ARG A 63 17.26 7.05 15.55
N ASN A 64 17.27 6.51 14.34
CA ASN A 64 18.45 5.85 13.78
C ASN A 64 19.64 6.81 13.70
N ARG A 65 19.41 8.08 13.31
CA ARG A 65 20.45 9.11 13.26
C ARG A 65 20.98 9.51 14.65
N ASP A 66 20.10 9.62 15.64
CA ASP A 66 20.49 9.94 17.01
C ASP A 66 21.29 8.77 17.64
N GLU A 67 20.93 7.52 17.32
CA GLU A 67 21.68 6.31 17.71
C GLU A 67 23.04 6.20 17.01
N GLU A 68 23.12 6.53 15.71
CA GLU A 68 24.38 6.64 14.97
C GLU A 68 25.33 7.64 15.64
N ALA A 69 24.82 8.83 16.01
CA ALA A 69 25.61 9.86 16.69
C ALA A 69 26.16 9.37 18.05
N ALA A 70 25.36 8.62 18.80
CA ALA A 70 25.78 8.05 20.07
C ALA A 70 26.82 6.93 19.90
N LEU A 71 26.65 6.07 18.88
CA LEU A 71 27.53 4.93 18.61
C LEU A 71 28.88 5.36 18.02
N MET A 72 28.88 6.36 17.13
CA MET A 72 30.06 6.76 16.35
C MET A 72 30.84 7.93 16.93
N LYS A 73 30.47 8.41 18.13
CA LYS A 73 31.10 9.57 18.79
C LYS A 73 32.63 9.46 18.98
N ASP A 74 33.14 8.25 19.15
CA ASP A 74 34.55 7.99 19.46
C ASP A 74 35.39 7.70 18.20
N VAL A 75 34.77 7.69 17.02
CA VAL A 75 35.44 7.38 15.75
C VAL A 75 35.98 8.67 15.13
N LYS A 76 37.31 8.74 14.97
CA LYS A 76 37.98 9.91 14.39
C LYS A 76 37.52 10.16 12.94
N GLY A 77 37.06 11.38 12.67
CA GLY A 77 36.64 11.80 11.33
C GLY A 77 35.25 11.32 10.91
N TRP A 78 34.47 10.69 11.81
CA TRP A 78 33.10 10.32 11.49
C TRP A 78 32.17 11.53 11.59
N GLU A 79 31.43 11.80 10.51
CA GLU A 79 30.40 12.82 10.45
C GLU A 79 29.04 12.15 10.23
N VAL A 80 28.12 12.34 11.18
CA VAL A 80 26.82 11.65 11.23
C VAL A 80 26.00 11.88 9.95
N GLY A 81 25.55 10.79 9.33
CA GLY A 81 24.78 10.82 8.08
C GLY A 81 25.62 11.08 6.82
N THR A 82 26.94 10.99 6.91
CA THR A 82 27.86 11.02 5.77
C THR A 82 28.84 9.86 5.87
N TRP A 83 29.54 9.57 4.77
CA TRP A 83 30.66 8.65 4.80
C TRP A 83 31.96 9.43 5.06
N TYR A 84 32.34 9.58 6.34
CA TYR A 84 33.53 10.35 6.76
C TYR A 84 33.61 11.76 6.13
N GLY A 85 32.47 12.47 6.08
CA GLY A 85 32.36 13.80 5.48
C GLY A 85 32.02 13.81 3.98
N GLU A 86 32.08 12.66 3.29
CA GLU A 86 31.61 12.55 1.91
C GLU A 86 30.12 12.16 1.84
N PRO A 87 29.33 12.78 0.94
CA PRO A 87 27.97 12.31 0.68
C PRO A 87 28.00 10.93 0.03
N VAL A 88 27.18 10.00 0.54
CA VAL A 88 27.06 8.63 0.00
C VAL A 88 26.64 8.65 -1.47
N PHE A 89 25.71 9.54 -1.84
CA PHE A 89 25.25 9.71 -3.21
C PHE A 89 25.90 10.91 -3.87
N LYS A 90 26.83 10.66 -4.82
CA LYS A 90 27.59 11.71 -5.51
C LYS A 90 26.83 12.35 -6.68
N THR A 91 25.89 11.63 -7.29
CA THR A 91 25.15 12.04 -8.50
C THR A 91 23.80 12.69 -8.22
N LEU A 92 23.31 12.58 -6.98
CA LEU A 92 22.00 13.10 -6.60
C LEU A 92 22.13 14.50 -5.99
N PRO A 93 21.12 15.38 -6.20
CA PRO A 93 21.09 16.68 -5.54
C PRO A 93 21.01 16.49 -4.02
N LYS A 94 21.71 17.36 -3.27
CA LYS A 94 21.85 17.29 -1.80
C LYS A 94 20.50 17.40 -1.07
N ASP A 95 19.53 18.10 -1.66
CA ASP A 95 18.24 18.37 -1.04
C ASP A 95 17.22 17.23 -1.22
N LYS A 96 17.58 16.18 -1.96
CA LYS A 96 16.70 15.04 -2.18
C LYS A 96 16.82 14.04 -1.03
N LEU A 97 15.70 13.78 -0.35
CA LEU A 97 15.61 12.65 0.56
C LEU A 97 15.73 11.35 -0.23
N VAL A 98 16.76 10.57 0.06
CA VAL A 98 16.91 9.21 -0.46
C VAL A 98 16.32 8.25 0.55
N ASP A 99 15.37 7.44 0.10
CA ASP A 99 14.74 6.46 0.96
C ASP A 99 15.78 5.39 1.38
N PRO A 100 16.03 5.18 2.68
CA PRO A 100 16.82 4.05 3.18
C PRO A 100 16.35 2.70 2.65
N THR A 101 17.30 1.78 2.59
CA THR A 101 17.00 0.38 2.39
C THR A 101 16.19 -0.20 3.55
N PHE A 102 15.53 -1.34 3.33
CA PHE A 102 14.78 -2.01 4.40
C PHE A 102 15.68 -2.36 5.59
N GLU A 103 16.93 -2.73 5.32
CA GLU A 103 17.90 -3.06 6.35
C GLU A 103 18.28 -1.82 7.15
N GLU A 104 18.61 -0.71 6.48
CA GLU A 104 18.91 0.59 7.11
C GLU A 104 17.77 1.15 7.97
N PHE A 105 16.52 0.96 7.54
CA PHE A 105 15.37 1.43 8.31
C PHE A 105 15.17 0.62 9.60
N TYR A 106 15.42 -0.70 9.55
CA TYR A 106 15.15 -1.64 10.64
C TYR A 106 16.42 -2.09 11.41
N VAL A 107 17.57 -1.43 11.24
CA VAL A 107 18.86 -1.83 11.87
C VAL A 107 18.73 -2.03 13.38
N HIS A 108 18.05 -1.12 14.06
CA HIS A 108 17.94 -1.08 15.51
C HIS A 108 16.70 -1.82 16.06
N SER A 109 15.92 -2.46 15.19
CA SER A 109 14.74 -3.22 15.59
C SER A 109 15.10 -4.67 15.96
N ALA A 110 14.29 -5.29 16.82
CA ALA A 110 14.46 -6.69 17.15
C ALA A 110 14.35 -7.57 15.89
N SER A 111 15.19 -8.61 15.79
CA SER A 111 15.23 -9.51 14.62
C SER A 111 13.86 -10.11 14.29
N LYS A 112 13.05 -10.42 15.31
CA LYS A 112 11.67 -10.93 15.15
C LYS A 112 10.75 -9.91 14.47
N ASP A 113 10.82 -8.64 14.87
CA ASP A 113 9.99 -7.58 14.31
C ASP A 113 10.39 -7.28 12.87
N ARG A 114 11.70 -7.24 12.60
CA ARG A 114 12.24 -7.11 11.25
C ARG A 114 11.79 -8.27 10.35
N ALA A 115 11.82 -9.51 10.84
CA ALA A 115 11.39 -10.68 10.07
C ALA A 115 9.90 -10.64 9.71
N ASN A 116 9.05 -10.27 10.67
CA ASN A 116 7.61 -10.09 10.43
C ASN A 116 7.35 -9.03 9.35
N ARG A 117 8.09 -7.90 9.38
CA ARG A 117 7.95 -6.82 8.40
C ARG A 117 8.54 -7.19 7.03
N LYS A 118 9.59 -8.01 6.98
CA LYS A 118 10.21 -8.47 5.72
C LYS A 118 9.23 -9.25 4.86
N ASN A 119 8.45 -10.14 5.48
CA ASN A 119 7.44 -10.93 4.76
C ASN A 119 6.39 -10.05 4.08
N VAL A 120 5.97 -8.96 4.73
CA VAL A 120 4.99 -8.02 4.16
C VAL A 120 5.56 -7.27 2.96
N LYS A 121 6.81 -6.78 3.03
CA LYS A 121 7.42 -6.01 1.93
C LYS A 121 7.76 -6.86 0.70
N MET A 122 8.09 -8.14 0.88
CA MET A 122 8.49 -9.03 -0.21
C MET A 122 7.30 -9.60 -1.01
N TRP A 123 6.09 -9.59 -0.43
CA TRP A 123 4.88 -10.20 -1.00
C TRP A 123 3.86 -9.18 -1.52
N ALA A 124 4.17 -7.89 -1.40
CA ALA A 124 3.42 -6.77 -1.97
C ALA A 124 4.05 -6.35 -3.32
#